data_AF-A0A955VI07-F1
#
_entry.id   AF-A0A955VI07-F1
#
_cell.length_a   1.000
_cell.length_b   1.000
_cell.length_c   1.000
_cell.angle_alpha   90.00
_cell.angle_beta   90.00
_cell.angle_gamma   90.00
#
_symmetry.space_group_name_H-M   'P 1'
#
loop_
_entity.id
_entity.type
_entity.pdbx_description
1 polymer ?
#
loop_
_entity_poly.entity_id
_entity_poly.type
_entity_poly.pdbx_seq_one_letter_code
_entity_poly.pdbx_strand_id
1 'polypeptide(L)'
;MIFYEFRQQLPDIDPEETRDWLDSLDEVVGRNGKNRAEFLIYQLLKRASTQKLDLPPTIQTPYINTIGPTQEPWFPGDEEMERRIRRLVRWNAVAMVVRAN
;
A
#
# COMPACT_ATOMS: atom_id res chain seq x y z
N MET A 1 -10.79 -3.03 -8.15
CA MET A 1 -11.00 -3.33 -6.73
C MET A 1 -11.86 -4.58 -6.49
N ILE A 2 -12.43 -5.23 -7.54
CA ILE A 2 -13.43 -6.30 -7.39
C ILE A 2 -12.81 -7.72 -7.30
N PHE A 3 -11.57 -7.93 -7.74
CA PHE A 3 -11.00 -9.28 -7.88
C PHE A 3 -10.39 -9.88 -6.60
N TYR A 4 -9.93 -9.05 -5.65
CA TYR A 4 -9.37 -9.55 -4.38
C TYR A 4 -10.45 -10.11 -3.45
N GLU A 5 -11.63 -9.48 -3.40
CA GLU A 5 -12.75 -9.93 -2.56
C GLU A 5 -13.29 -11.29 -2.99
N PHE A 6 -13.26 -11.63 -4.28
CA PHE A 6 -13.85 -12.87 -4.78
C PHE A 6 -13.08 -14.13 -4.34
N ARG A 7 -11.74 -14.06 -4.21
CA ARG A 7 -10.94 -15.21 -3.74
C ARG A 7 -10.92 -15.37 -2.23
N GLN A 8 -11.10 -14.30 -1.47
CA GLN A 8 -11.27 -14.39 -0.01
C GLN A 8 -12.64 -14.95 0.40
N GLN A 9 -13.61 -15.01 -0.52
CA GLN A 9 -14.93 -15.63 -0.30
C GLN A 9 -14.96 -17.14 -0.58
N LEU A 10 -13.93 -17.70 -1.23
CA LEU A 10 -13.80 -19.14 -1.40
C LEU A 10 -13.21 -19.73 -0.11
N PRO A 11 -13.86 -20.74 0.51
CA PRO A 11 -13.26 -21.45 1.63
C PRO A 11 -11.93 -22.05 1.16
N ASP A 12 -10.87 -21.79 1.93
CA ASP A 12 -9.55 -22.36 1.68
C ASP A 12 -9.67 -23.90 1.69
N ILE A 13 -9.32 -24.51 0.55
CA ILE A 13 -9.47 -25.95 0.33
C ILE A 13 -8.43 -26.75 1.11
N ASP A 14 -7.30 -26.13 1.44
CA ASP A 14 -6.21 -26.72 2.22
C ASP A 14 -5.51 -25.64 3.07
N PRO A 15 -6.08 -25.33 4.25
CA PRO A 15 -5.48 -24.34 5.15
C PRO A 15 -4.11 -24.74 5.69
N GLU A 16 -3.78 -26.04 5.72
CA GLU A 16 -2.46 -26.50 6.17
C GLU A 16 -1.41 -26.19 5.11
N GLU A 17 -1.67 -26.49 3.84
CA GLU A 17 -0.78 -26.08 2.75
C GLU A 17 -0.59 -24.55 2.75
N THR A 18 -1.67 -23.77 2.84
CA THR A 18 -1.57 -22.31 2.90
C THR A 18 -0.68 -21.84 4.05
N ARG A 19 -0.82 -22.44 5.24
CA ARG A 19 0.03 -22.11 6.40
C ARG A 19 1.49 -22.47 6.13
N ASP A 20 1.77 -23.64 5.58
CA ASP A 20 3.14 -24.08 5.30
C ASP A 20 3.86 -23.15 4.31
N TRP A 21 3.14 -22.64 3.31
CA TRP A 21 3.67 -21.63 2.37
C TRP A 21 3.96 -20.29 3.06
N LEU A 22 3.08 -19.84 3.98
CA LEU A 22 3.27 -18.61 4.75
C LEU A 22 4.46 -18.74 5.71
N ASP A 23 4.53 -19.84 6.46
CA ASP A 23 5.62 -20.13 7.39
C ASP A 23 6.97 -20.20 6.65
N SER A 24 6.98 -20.80 5.46
CA SER A 24 8.18 -20.84 4.59
C SER A 24 8.62 -19.43 4.15
N LEU A 25 7.68 -18.55 3.85
CA LEU A 25 7.99 -17.16 3.49
C LEU A 25 8.59 -16.41 4.69
N ASP A 26 7.97 -16.55 5.87
CA ASP A 26 8.44 -15.92 7.10
C ASP A 26 9.83 -16.42 7.50
N GLU A 27 10.12 -17.70 7.32
CA GLU A 27 11.44 -18.28 7.55
C GLU A 27 12.50 -17.66 6.63
N VAL A 28 12.19 -17.49 5.34
CA VAL A 28 13.11 -16.83 4.40
C VAL A 28 13.35 -15.37 4.79
N VAL A 29 12.31 -14.64 5.19
CA VAL A 29 12.44 -13.26 5.68
C VAL A 29 13.34 -13.21 6.91
N GLY A 30 13.13 -14.12 7.87
CA GLY A 30 13.88 -14.17 9.12
C GLY A 30 15.35 -14.59 8.93
N ARG A 31 15.62 -15.58 8.07
CA ARG A 31 16.97 -16.14 7.87
C ARG A 31 17.79 -15.42 6.82
N ASN A 32 17.17 -15.01 5.71
CA ASN A 32 17.85 -14.47 4.54
C ASN A 32 17.55 -12.99 4.25
N GLY A 33 16.61 -12.39 5.00
CA GLY A 33 16.27 -10.97 4.91
C GLY A 33 15.28 -10.63 3.80
N LYS A 34 14.77 -9.39 3.86
CA LYS A 34 13.69 -8.89 2.98
C LYS A 34 14.02 -8.97 1.49
N ASN A 35 15.22 -8.55 1.09
CA ASN A 35 15.62 -8.54 -0.32
C ASN A 35 15.56 -9.93 -0.96
N ARG A 36 15.87 -10.99 -0.20
CA ARG A 36 15.79 -12.36 -0.70
C ARG A 36 14.35 -12.83 -0.85
N ALA A 37 13.50 -12.52 0.13
CA ALA A 37 12.08 -12.85 0.08
C ALA A 37 11.39 -12.15 -1.10
N GLU A 38 11.65 -10.85 -1.31
CA GLU A 38 11.13 -10.09 -2.45
C GLU A 38 11.53 -10.71 -3.80
N PHE A 39 12.80 -11.11 -3.93
CA PHE A 39 13.28 -11.81 -5.12
C PHE A 39 12.53 -13.13 -5.38
N LEU A 40 12.30 -13.94 -4.34
CA LEU A 40 11.57 -15.21 -4.49
C LEU A 40 10.12 -14.99 -4.89
N ILE A 41 9.42 -14.05 -4.25
CA ILE A 41 8.04 -13.69 -4.59
C ILE A 41 7.95 -13.21 -6.05
N TYR A 42 8.89 -12.37 -6.50
CA TYR A 42 8.93 -11.93 -7.90
C TYR A 42 9.05 -13.12 -8.87
N GLN A 43 9.93 -14.09 -8.56
CA GLN A 43 10.10 -15.29 -9.39
C GLN A 43 8.85 -16.17 -9.41
N LEU A 44 8.17 -16.31 -8.26
CA LEU A 44 6.90 -17.04 -8.17
C LEU A 44 5.80 -16.36 -8.99
N LEU A 45 5.65 -15.04 -8.87
CA LEU A 45 4.68 -14.26 -9.66
C LEU A 45 4.96 -14.36 -11.15
N LYS A 46 6.24 -14.27 -11.56
CA LYS A 46 6.65 -14.47 -12.96
C LYS A 46 6.29 -15.88 -13.45
N ARG A 47 6.53 -16.92 -12.63
CA ARG A 47 6.16 -18.30 -12.98
C ARG A 47 4.66 -18.47 -13.08
N ALA A 48 3.89 -17.93 -12.14
CA ALA A 48 2.43 -17.95 -12.15
C ALA A 48 1.87 -17.24 -13.39
N SER A 49 2.46 -16.12 -13.82
CA SER A 49 2.07 -15.44 -15.06
C SER A 49 2.31 -16.32 -16.30
N THR A 50 3.42 -17.06 -16.36
CA THR A 50 3.68 -18.02 -17.47
C THR A 50 2.68 -19.18 -17.48
N GLN A 51 2.12 -19.53 -16.32
CA GLN A 51 1.08 -20.56 -16.20
C GLN A 51 -0.33 -20.00 -16.43
N LYS A 52 -0.47 -18.72 -16.80
CA LYS A 52 -1.75 -18.02 -16.99
C LYS A 52 -2.66 -18.11 -15.77
N LEU A 53 -2.07 -18.15 -14.57
CA LEU A 53 -2.84 -17.96 -13.35
C LEU A 53 -3.39 -16.54 -13.35
N ASP A 54 -4.66 -16.40 -12.99
CA ASP A 54 -5.33 -15.11 -12.93
C ASP A 54 -4.82 -14.32 -11.71
N LEU A 55 -3.68 -13.64 -11.86
CA LEU A 55 -3.07 -12.88 -10.78
C LEU A 55 -3.72 -11.50 -10.69
N PRO A 56 -3.99 -10.99 -9.48
CA PRO A 56 -4.37 -9.60 -9.34
C PRO A 56 -3.26 -8.69 -9.92
N PRO A 57 -3.63 -7.55 -10.53
CA PRO A 57 -2.65 -6.67 -11.16
C PRO A 57 -1.61 -6.20 -10.13
N THR A 58 -0.32 -6.40 -10.44
CA THR A 58 0.85 -6.09 -9.57
C THR A 58 1.02 -4.59 -9.26
N ILE A 59 0.16 -3.72 -9.79
CA ILE A 59 0.25 -2.26 -9.71
C ILE A 59 -0.63 -1.69 -8.59
N GLN A 60 -1.23 -2.53 -7.73
CA GLN A 60 -2.05 -2.04 -6.62
C GLN A 60 -1.22 -2.01 -5.34
N THR A 61 -0.73 -0.83 -4.98
CA THR A 61 -0.29 -0.55 -3.61
C THR A 61 -1.50 -0.55 -2.69
N PRO A 62 -1.36 -0.93 -1.41
CA PRO A 62 -2.47 -0.85 -0.46
C PRO A 62 -3.01 0.59 -0.36
N TYR A 63 -4.29 0.74 -0.02
CA TYR A 63 -4.93 2.06 0.16
C TYR A 63 -4.53 2.69 1.50
N ILE A 64 -3.22 2.94 1.64
CA ILE A 64 -2.57 3.58 2.78
C ILE A 64 -1.49 4.53 2.24
N ASN A 65 -0.99 5.43 3.09
CA ASN A 65 0.13 6.29 2.71
C ASN A 65 1.37 5.45 2.41
N THR A 66 2.04 5.75 1.30
CA THR A 66 3.26 5.05 0.85
C THR A 66 4.43 5.21 1.84
N ILE A 67 4.51 6.35 2.53
CA ILE A 67 5.53 6.64 3.55
C ILE A 67 4.90 6.39 4.91
N GLY A 68 5.46 5.46 5.68
CA GLY A 68 5.01 5.16 7.04
C GLY A 68 5.46 6.21 8.06
N PRO A 69 4.81 6.31 9.23
CA PRO A 69 5.13 7.34 10.24
C PRO A 69 6.58 7.33 10.74
N THR A 70 7.22 6.15 10.77
CA THR A 70 8.63 6.01 11.19
C THR A 70 9.64 6.43 10.11
N GLN A 71 9.20 6.56 8.86
CA GLN A 71 10.00 7.00 7.73
C GLN A 71 9.67 8.44 7.34
N GLU A 72 8.70 9.05 8.01
CA GLU A 72 8.30 10.43 7.76
C GLU A 72 9.42 11.38 8.22
N PRO A 73 9.94 12.25 7.34
CA PRO A 73 10.96 13.21 7.73
C PRO A 73 10.36 14.28 8.64
N TRP A 74 11.23 14.91 9.43
CA TRP A 74 10.82 16.07 10.23
C TRP A 74 10.39 17.24 9.31
N PHE A 75 9.31 17.93 9.68
CA PHE A 75 8.73 19.02 8.88
C PHE A 75 9.48 20.36 9.08
N PRO A 76 10.00 20.99 8.01
CA PRO A 76 10.87 22.17 8.08
C PRO A 76 10.29 23.47 8.65
N GLY A 77 8.97 23.61 8.67
CA GLY A 77 8.30 24.88 8.93
C GLY A 77 7.71 25.03 10.33
N ASP A 78 7.17 26.21 10.59
CA ASP A 78 6.29 26.48 11.73
C ASP A 78 4.85 26.14 11.35
N GLU A 79 4.37 24.98 11.79
CA GLU A 79 3.02 24.52 11.49
C GLU A 79 1.92 25.45 12.01
N GLU A 80 2.14 26.16 13.12
CA GLU A 80 1.13 27.06 13.68
C GLU A 80 0.98 28.30 12.80
N MET A 81 2.11 28.90 12.43
CA MET A 81 2.14 30.05 11.52
C MET A 81 1.57 29.69 10.15
N GLU A 82 1.99 28.56 9.57
CA GLU A 82 1.49 28.09 8.27
C GLU A 82 -0.02 27.82 8.31
N ARG A 83 -0.53 27.24 9.41
CA ARG A 83 -1.97 26.99 9.59
C ARG A 83 -2.75 28.30 9.63
N ARG A 84 -2.23 29.34 10.30
CA ARG A 84 -2.84 30.68 10.33
C ARG A 84 -2.88 31.31 8.95
N ILE A 85 -1.77 31.28 8.21
CA ILE A 85 -1.69 31.81 6.84
C ILE A 85 -2.67 31.07 5.92
N ARG A 86 -2.69 29.73 5.98
CA ARG A 86 -3.59 28.88 5.17
C ARG A 86 -5.07 29.22 5.40
N ARG A 87 -5.47 29.54 6.63
CA ARG A 87 -6.85 29.98 6.96
C ARG A 87 -7.19 31.32 6.30
N LEU A 88 -6.30 32.30 6.39
CA LEU A 88 -6.50 33.61 5.77
C LEU A 88 -6.64 33.49 4.24
N VAL A 89 -5.76 32.70 3.60
CA VAL A 89 -5.81 32.48 2.14
C VAL A 89 -7.13 31.82 1.73
N ARG A 90 -7.58 30.79 2.45
CA ARG A 90 -8.86 30.12 2.16
C ARG A 90 -10.05 31.06 2.31
N TRP A 91 -10.06 31.89 3.35
CA TRP A 91 -11.13 32.87 3.55
C TRP A 91 -11.17 33.91 2.42
N ASN A 92 -10.00 34.48 2.07
CA ASN A 92 -9.90 35.44 0.98
C ASN A 92 -10.35 34.84 -0.36
N ALA A 93 -10.01 33.57 -0.63
CA ALA A 93 -10.46 32.86 -1.82
C ALA A 93 -11.99 32.77 -1.90
N VAL A 94 -12.64 32.37 -0.79
CA VAL A 94 -14.11 32.32 -0.71
C VAL A 94 -14.72 33.72 -0.91
N ALA A 95 -14.18 34.73 -0.22
CA ALA A 95 -14.70 36.11 -0.31
C ALA A 95 -14.60 36.67 -1.74
N MET A 96 -13.52 36.39 -2.48
CA MET A 96 -13.38 36.80 -3.88
C MET A 96 -14.44 36.17 -4.78
N VAL A 97 -14.70 34.86 -4.62
CA VAL A 97 -15.70 34.15 -5.42
C VAL A 97 -17.10 34.66 -5.11
N VAL A 98 -17.44 34.82 -3.83
CA VAL A 98 -18.76 35.33 -3.40
C VAL A 98 -18.99 36.76 -3.90
N ARG A 99 -17.97 37.62 -3.92
CA ARG A 99 -18.10 39.00 -4.42
C ARG A 99 -18.31 39.07 -5.95
N ALA A 100 -17.84 38.07 -6.69
CA ALA A 100 -17.94 38.02 -8.14
C ALA A 100 -19.25 37.37 -8.64
N ASN A 101 -19.96 36.67 -7.76
CA ASN A 101 -21.32 36.14 -8.00
C ASN A 101 -22.38 37.19 -7.71
#